data_AF-A0A239FLS6-F1
#
_entry.id   AF-A0A239FLS6-F1
#
_cell.length_a   1.000
_cell.length_b   1.000
_cell.length_c   1.000
_cell.angle_alpha   90.00
_cell.angle_beta   90.00
_cell.angle_gamma   90.00
#
_symmetry.space_group_name_H-M   'P 1'
#
loop_
_entity.id
_entity.type
_entity.pdbx_description
1 polymer ?
#
loop_
_entity_poly.entity_id
_entity_poly.type
_entity_poly.pdbx_seq_one_letter_code
_entity_poly.pdbx_strand_id
1 'polypeptide(L)'
;MSSPRDRDGSDRDGSDRDGFEQRPDEGSGWREPGHLGGGDRSGAEPAAPQPPAPQPPASEPPASQPPPAGPEQGGGSTAWQPPGWELPPAAPDRPAQQPPAGPRTAGPPAGGGLFGPRRPRTPGEVERLFAYQGDPVGAQAWAVQQGWDISDGTGPEDAALAELVRTAPVRATRDHRPAGVMRGRYGTLDLVAFDVLFASGRYAVPEYAVTAAPVLGALPPLRLSPARFWRHRTGGLVHVPSGDPAFDTRWVLLAAEDGPAARALVGSDAVRGLLLGTDDGDEFWTAPGPGGGGLAGGWIAAIRPDGHRPQLIEHHARLLTAVVGALAPAL
;
A
#
# COMPACT_ATOMS: atom_id res chain seq x y z
N MET A 1 78.05 -16.54 21.19
CA MET A 1 78.30 -17.52 20.12
C MET A 1 77.50 -18.77 20.40
N SER A 2 76.92 -19.34 19.34
CA SER A 2 76.32 -20.69 19.23
C SER A 2 74.91 -20.94 19.80
N SER A 3 73.93 -20.87 18.89
CA SER A 3 72.82 -21.85 18.79
C SER A 3 73.35 -23.14 18.11
N PRO A 4 72.67 -24.32 18.17
CA PRO A 4 71.49 -24.57 17.30
C PRO A 4 70.47 -25.67 17.71
N ARG A 5 69.25 -25.56 17.12
CA ARG A 5 68.35 -26.60 16.52
C ARG A 5 67.61 -27.59 17.46
N ASP A 6 66.40 -28.10 17.21
CA ASP A 6 65.49 -28.20 16.03
C ASP A 6 64.09 -28.74 16.47
N ARG A 7 63.09 -28.64 15.56
CA ARG A 7 61.78 -29.35 15.46
C ARG A 7 60.65 -28.89 16.39
N ASP A 8 59.37 -28.79 15.99
CA ASP A 8 58.55 -29.22 14.84
C ASP A 8 57.57 -28.05 14.54
N GLY A 9 56.98 -27.82 13.38
CA GLY A 9 56.44 -28.70 12.36
C GLY A 9 55.17 -27.99 11.85
N SER A 10 55.13 -27.73 10.56
CA SER A 10 54.08 -27.03 9.81
C SER A 10 52.80 -27.87 9.66
N ASP A 11 51.77 -27.23 9.09
CA ASP A 11 50.65 -27.85 8.35
C ASP A 11 49.36 -28.11 9.13
N ARG A 12 48.44 -27.13 9.08
CA ARG A 12 46.99 -27.35 9.06
C ARG A 12 46.32 -26.35 8.11
N ASP A 13 46.45 -26.62 6.82
CA ASP A 13 45.43 -26.35 5.82
C ASP A 13 44.57 -27.62 5.68
N GLY A 14 43.26 -27.46 5.50
CA GLY A 14 42.34 -28.57 5.19
C GLY A 14 41.22 -28.77 6.20
N SER A 15 40.26 -27.85 6.24
CA SER A 15 38.90 -28.18 6.68
C SER A 15 38.03 -28.26 5.45
N ASP A 16 37.96 -29.48 4.94
CA ASP A 16 37.08 -29.90 3.86
C ASP A 16 35.63 -29.53 4.18
N ARG A 17 35.04 -28.81 3.23
CA ARG A 17 33.60 -28.77 2.99
C ARG A 17 33.20 -30.17 2.56
N ASP A 18 32.42 -30.86 3.38
CA ASP A 18 31.50 -31.91 2.93
C ASP A 18 30.37 -32.09 3.94
N GLY A 19 29.15 -31.83 3.48
CA GLY A 19 27.92 -31.93 4.26
C GLY A 19 26.69 -31.54 3.44
N PHE A 20 26.68 -31.91 2.15
CA PHE A 20 25.56 -31.73 1.23
C PHE A 20 25.36 -33.02 0.42
N GLU A 21 24.93 -34.06 1.12
CA GLU A 21 24.47 -35.34 0.56
C GLU A 21 23.53 -35.92 1.65
N GLN A 22 22.30 -36.37 1.43
CA GLN A 22 21.48 -36.68 0.26
C GLN A 22 20.02 -36.55 0.75
N ARG A 23 19.11 -35.95 -0.03
CA ARG A 23 17.67 -36.22 0.13
C ARG A 23 17.13 -36.64 -1.23
N PRO A 24 16.60 -37.86 -1.37
CA PRO A 24 16.10 -38.34 -2.65
C PRO A 24 14.86 -37.57 -3.07
N ASP A 25 14.83 -37.25 -4.36
CA ASP A 25 13.64 -36.85 -5.11
C ASP A 25 12.55 -37.92 -4.93
N GLU A 26 11.51 -37.58 -4.17
CA GLU A 26 10.22 -38.23 -4.29
C GLU A 26 9.23 -37.18 -4.79
N GLY A 27 8.93 -37.30 -6.09
CA GLY A 27 7.99 -36.45 -6.79
C GLY A 27 6.63 -36.41 -6.10
N SER A 28 6.16 -35.20 -5.85
CA SER A 28 4.73 -34.93 -5.62
C SER A 28 4.26 -33.97 -6.70
N GLY A 29 3.63 -34.58 -7.70
CA GLY A 29 3.17 -33.94 -8.91
C GLY A 29 2.18 -32.82 -8.63
N TRP A 30 2.56 -31.63 -9.05
CA TRP A 30 1.61 -30.57 -9.30
C TRP A 30 0.72 -31.01 -10.48
N ARG A 31 -0.55 -31.32 -10.20
CA ARG A 31 -1.58 -31.54 -11.23
C ARG A 31 -2.38 -30.26 -11.40
N GLU A 32 -2.46 -29.81 -12.63
CA GLU A 32 -3.32 -28.71 -13.07
C GLU A 32 -4.81 -29.05 -12.83
N PRO A 33 -5.60 -28.19 -12.17
CA PRO A 33 -7.03 -28.42 -11.98
C PRO A 33 -7.82 -28.34 -13.29
N GLY A 34 -8.47 -29.44 -13.67
CA GLY A 34 -9.21 -29.60 -14.94
C GLY A 34 -10.58 -28.89 -15.00
N HIS A 35 -10.67 -27.59 -14.70
CA HIS A 35 -11.91 -26.83 -14.83
C HIS A 35 -11.87 -25.74 -15.93
N LEU A 36 -10.87 -25.75 -16.81
CA LEU A 36 -10.79 -24.89 -18.01
C LEU A 36 -11.08 -25.65 -19.32
N GLY A 37 -12.06 -26.55 -19.32
CA GLY A 37 -12.56 -27.20 -20.52
C GLY A 37 -14.09 -27.31 -20.48
N GLY A 38 -14.77 -26.40 -21.18
CA GLY A 38 -16.20 -26.52 -21.44
C GLY A 38 -16.49 -27.55 -22.54
N GLY A 39 -17.66 -28.17 -22.46
CA GLY A 39 -18.24 -28.92 -23.58
C GLY A 39 -19.12 -30.10 -23.16
N ASP A 40 -20.38 -30.05 -23.62
CA ASP A 40 -21.40 -31.12 -23.73
C ASP A 40 -22.16 -31.53 -22.46
N ARG A 41 -23.42 -31.10 -22.23
CA ARG A 41 -24.70 -31.35 -22.97
C ARG A 41 -24.98 -32.83 -23.27
N SER A 42 -25.85 -33.45 -22.46
CA SER A 42 -26.99 -34.27 -22.93
C SER A 42 -27.83 -34.87 -21.79
N GLY A 43 -29.17 -34.71 -21.88
CA GLY A 43 -30.23 -35.50 -21.20
C GLY A 43 -30.95 -34.76 -20.05
N ALA A 44 -32.04 -34.00 -20.25
CA ALA A 44 -33.44 -34.41 -20.50
C ALA A 44 -34.03 -35.24 -19.34
N GLU A 45 -35.18 -34.96 -18.69
CA GLU A 45 -36.40 -34.18 -19.00
C GLU A 45 -37.30 -34.10 -17.70
N PRO A 46 -38.58 -33.68 -17.71
CA PRO A 46 -39.09 -32.35 -17.33
C PRO A 46 -39.85 -32.28 -15.99
N ALA A 47 -39.93 -31.09 -15.39
CA ALA A 47 -40.91 -30.74 -14.36
C ALA A 47 -41.79 -29.55 -14.80
N ALA A 48 -43.08 -29.67 -14.51
CA ALA A 48 -44.20 -28.87 -15.01
C ALA A 48 -44.15 -27.35 -14.75
N PRO A 49 -44.87 -26.53 -15.55
CA PRO A 49 -44.90 -25.08 -15.39
C PRO A 49 -45.77 -24.63 -14.20
N GLN A 50 -45.16 -23.98 -13.21
CA GLN A 50 -45.86 -23.18 -12.20
C GLN A 50 -46.31 -21.82 -12.80
N PRO A 51 -47.50 -21.30 -12.45
CA PRO A 51 -47.93 -19.97 -12.87
C PRO A 51 -47.17 -18.87 -12.11
N PRO A 52 -46.83 -17.74 -12.75
CA PRO A 52 -46.14 -16.63 -12.08
C PRO A 52 -47.08 -15.89 -11.13
N ALA A 53 -46.56 -15.55 -9.95
CA ALA A 53 -47.21 -14.63 -9.01
C ALA A 53 -47.30 -13.20 -9.61
N PRO A 54 -48.32 -12.41 -9.25
CA PRO A 54 -48.49 -11.05 -9.74
C PRO A 54 -47.36 -10.13 -9.26
N GLN A 55 -46.61 -9.56 -10.21
CA GLN A 55 -45.65 -8.49 -9.96
C GLN A 55 -46.40 -7.18 -9.63
N PRO A 56 -45.94 -6.37 -8.65
CA PRO A 56 -46.42 -5.01 -8.48
C PRO A 56 -45.99 -4.13 -9.67
N PRO A 57 -46.80 -3.13 -10.07
CA PRO A 57 -46.55 -2.36 -11.28
C PRO A 57 -45.24 -1.59 -11.21
N ALA A 58 -44.49 -1.65 -12.30
CA ALA A 58 -43.33 -0.81 -12.55
C ALA A 58 -43.77 0.66 -12.57
N SER A 59 -43.11 1.49 -11.76
CA SER A 59 -43.23 2.94 -11.82
C SER A 59 -42.75 3.42 -13.21
N GLU A 60 -43.67 3.90 -14.03
CA GLU A 60 -43.37 4.56 -15.29
C GLU A 60 -42.46 5.78 -15.06
N PRO A 61 -41.41 5.99 -15.87
CA PRO A 61 -40.70 7.26 -15.90
C PRO A 61 -41.60 8.36 -16.49
N PRO A 62 -41.68 9.56 -15.89
CA PRO A 62 -42.55 10.61 -16.39
C PRO A 62 -42.18 11.03 -17.81
N ALA A 63 -43.20 11.04 -18.65
CA ALA A 63 -43.16 11.48 -20.03
C ALA A 63 -42.63 12.91 -20.16
N SER A 64 -41.77 13.09 -21.15
CA SER A 64 -41.19 14.36 -21.58
C SER A 64 -42.28 15.34 -22.01
N GLN A 65 -42.37 16.49 -21.33
CA GLN A 65 -43.02 17.67 -21.89
C GLN A 65 -42.04 18.38 -22.84
N PRO A 66 -42.46 18.78 -24.06
CA PRO A 66 -41.63 19.58 -24.94
C PRO A 66 -41.61 21.05 -24.46
N PRO A 67 -40.45 21.74 -24.45
CA PRO A 67 -40.38 23.15 -24.13
C PRO A 67 -40.90 24.02 -25.29
N PRO A 68 -41.39 25.25 -25.01
CA PRO A 68 -41.80 26.18 -26.04
C PRO A 68 -40.59 26.67 -26.86
N ALA A 69 -40.81 26.80 -28.17
CA ALA A 69 -39.83 27.28 -29.13
C ALA A 69 -39.36 28.71 -28.81
N GLY A 70 -38.04 28.89 -28.66
CA GLY A 70 -37.32 30.15 -28.57
C GLY A 70 -35.91 29.97 -29.13
N PRO A 71 -35.30 31.00 -29.76
CA PRO A 71 -34.34 30.80 -30.83
C PRO A 71 -32.94 30.40 -30.33
N GLU A 72 -32.28 29.65 -31.21
CA GLU A 72 -30.95 29.07 -31.14
C GLU A 72 -29.85 30.02 -30.62
N GLN A 73 -29.05 29.54 -29.66
CA GLN A 73 -27.61 29.83 -29.54
C GLN A 73 -26.94 28.85 -28.56
N GLY A 74 -25.71 28.45 -28.92
CA GLY A 74 -25.11 27.18 -28.54
C GLY A 74 -24.43 27.09 -27.17
N GLY A 75 -24.37 25.85 -26.68
CA GLY A 75 -23.26 25.22 -25.96
C GLY A 75 -22.70 25.90 -24.70
N GLY A 76 -23.00 25.32 -23.53
CA GLY A 76 -22.20 25.53 -22.33
C GLY A 76 -22.96 25.19 -21.06
N SER A 77 -22.68 24.03 -20.47
CA SER A 77 -23.17 23.61 -19.16
C SER A 77 -22.67 24.56 -18.07
N THR A 78 -23.53 25.42 -17.53
CA THR A 78 -23.17 26.30 -16.40
C THR A 78 -23.28 25.55 -15.09
N ALA A 79 -22.20 24.83 -14.73
CA ALA A 79 -21.97 24.41 -13.35
C ALA A 79 -21.64 25.65 -12.49
N TRP A 80 -22.17 25.65 -11.27
CA TRP A 80 -22.05 26.69 -10.23
C TRP A 80 -20.70 27.45 -10.24
N GLN A 81 -20.74 28.79 -10.28
CA GLN A 81 -19.59 29.68 -10.09
C GLN A 81 -19.90 30.70 -8.98
N PRO A 82 -18.99 30.93 -8.01
CA PRO A 82 -19.20 31.91 -6.94
C PRO A 82 -19.12 33.36 -7.46
N PRO A 83 -19.80 34.32 -6.81
CA PRO A 83 -19.80 35.73 -7.25
C PRO A 83 -18.40 36.33 -7.24
N GLY A 84 -17.97 36.94 -8.36
CA GLY A 84 -16.68 37.63 -8.50
C GLY A 84 -15.60 36.90 -9.31
N TRP A 85 -15.94 35.76 -9.93
CA TRP A 85 -15.04 34.96 -10.78
C TRP A 85 -15.42 35.02 -12.28
N GLU A 86 -15.72 36.22 -12.78
CA GLU A 86 -15.89 36.41 -14.22
C GLU A 86 -14.52 36.43 -14.91
N LEU A 87 -14.17 35.32 -15.57
CA LEU A 87 -13.04 35.30 -16.48
C LEU A 87 -13.39 36.09 -17.75
N PRO A 88 -12.50 36.98 -18.23
CA PRO A 88 -12.74 37.67 -19.50
C PRO A 88 -12.82 36.64 -20.64
N PRO A 89 -13.63 36.91 -21.68
CA PRO A 89 -13.77 36.00 -22.81
C PRO A 89 -12.40 35.77 -23.46
N ALA A 90 -12.02 34.51 -23.62
CA ALA A 90 -10.79 34.12 -24.28
C ALA A 90 -10.87 34.56 -25.75
N ALA A 91 -10.10 35.59 -26.12
CA ALA A 91 -9.94 36.00 -27.50
C ALA A 91 -9.24 34.90 -28.31
N PRO A 92 -9.73 34.52 -29.50
CA PRO A 92 -9.02 33.61 -30.38
C PRO A 92 -7.87 34.33 -31.10
N ASP A 93 -6.89 33.53 -31.52
CA ASP A 93 -5.73 33.86 -32.35
C ASP A 93 -4.52 34.55 -31.70
N ARG A 94 -3.62 33.70 -31.20
CA ARG A 94 -2.18 33.99 -31.18
C ARG A 94 -1.48 32.96 -32.08
N PRO A 95 -0.68 33.38 -33.09
CA PRO A 95 0.05 32.44 -33.94
C PRO A 95 1.00 31.59 -33.07
N ALA A 96 1.11 30.30 -33.40
CA ALA A 96 1.95 29.35 -32.68
C ALA A 96 3.42 29.83 -32.65
N GLN A 97 3.84 30.41 -31.52
CA GLN A 97 5.25 30.62 -31.22
C GLN A 97 5.87 29.27 -30.85
N GLN A 98 6.87 28.85 -31.64
CA GLN A 98 7.76 27.77 -31.25
C GLN A 98 8.35 28.06 -29.87
N PRO A 99 8.36 27.09 -28.93
CA PRO A 99 8.90 27.33 -27.61
C PRO A 99 10.41 27.63 -27.68
N PRO A 100 10.91 28.63 -26.93
CA PRO A 100 12.34 28.87 -26.82
C PRO A 100 13.01 27.64 -26.19
N ALA A 101 14.14 27.23 -26.76
CA ALA A 101 14.96 26.15 -26.24
C ALA A 101 15.42 26.49 -24.81
N GLY A 102 14.76 25.90 -23.81
CA GLY A 102 15.19 25.96 -22.42
C GLY A 102 16.55 25.28 -22.23
N PRO A 103 17.27 25.59 -21.13
CA PRO A 103 18.61 25.07 -20.88
C PRO A 103 18.56 23.54 -20.77
N ARG A 104 19.25 22.89 -21.69
CA ARG A 104 19.48 21.44 -21.69
C ARG A 104 20.22 21.10 -20.39
N THR A 105 19.55 20.42 -19.47
CA THR A 105 20.21 19.69 -18.40
C THR A 105 21.22 18.74 -19.06
N ALA A 106 22.50 18.98 -18.77
CA ALA A 106 23.60 18.19 -19.29
C ALA A 106 23.40 16.73 -18.88
N GLY A 107 23.11 15.89 -19.86
CA GLY A 107 23.20 14.44 -19.69
C GLY A 107 24.63 14.04 -19.27
N PRO A 108 24.79 12.86 -18.66
CA PRO A 108 26.12 12.36 -18.30
C PRO A 108 27.01 12.32 -19.56
N PRO A 109 28.33 12.58 -19.42
CA PRO A 109 29.22 12.68 -20.57
C PRO A 109 29.16 11.39 -21.39
N ALA A 110 28.93 11.54 -22.69
CA ALA A 110 28.99 10.48 -23.67
C ALA A 110 30.44 9.97 -23.76
N GLY A 111 30.76 8.97 -22.94
CA GLY A 111 31.94 8.13 -23.12
C GLY A 111 31.76 7.31 -24.37
N GLY A 112 32.51 7.65 -25.43
CA GLY A 112 32.55 6.92 -26.68
C GLY A 112 32.99 5.47 -26.46
N GLY A 113 32.12 4.54 -26.82
CA GLY A 113 32.41 3.11 -26.96
C GLY A 113 31.62 2.58 -28.15
N LEU A 114 32.17 1.61 -28.87
CA LEU A 114 31.74 1.11 -30.18
C LEU A 114 30.34 0.43 -30.23
N PHE A 115 29.48 0.63 -29.24
CA PHE A 115 28.16 0.03 -29.14
C PHE A 115 27.12 1.15 -28.95
N GLY A 116 26.26 1.34 -29.96
CA GLY A 116 25.32 2.47 -30.07
C GLY A 116 24.33 2.65 -28.91
N PRO A 117 23.54 3.74 -28.93
CA PRO A 117 22.65 4.09 -27.83
C PRO A 117 21.63 2.98 -27.60
N ARG A 118 21.68 2.35 -26.42
CA ARG A 118 20.63 1.41 -26.00
C ARG A 118 19.30 2.16 -25.99
N ARG A 119 18.38 1.70 -26.84
CA ARG A 119 16.98 2.15 -26.89
C ARG A 119 16.40 2.04 -25.47
N PRO A 120 15.66 3.05 -24.96
CA PRO A 120 14.97 2.94 -23.68
C PRO A 120 14.11 1.68 -23.69
N ARG A 121 14.34 0.78 -22.72
CA ARG A 121 13.60 -0.47 -22.62
C ARG A 121 12.17 -0.13 -22.22
N THR A 122 11.19 -0.55 -23.01
CA THR A 122 9.78 -0.48 -22.61
C THR A 122 9.58 -1.47 -21.45
N PRO A 123 9.07 -1.02 -20.29
CA PRO A 123 8.83 -1.91 -19.16
C PRO A 123 7.89 -3.04 -19.56
N GLY A 124 8.17 -4.25 -19.09
CA GLY A 124 7.32 -5.43 -19.33
C GLY A 124 5.93 -5.26 -18.72
N GLU A 125 4.97 -6.10 -19.09
CA GLU A 125 3.62 -6.09 -18.48
C GLU A 125 3.67 -6.29 -16.96
N VAL A 126 4.56 -7.15 -16.49
CA VAL A 126 4.80 -7.38 -15.06
C VAL A 126 5.38 -6.13 -14.39
N GLU A 127 6.37 -5.46 -14.99
CA GLU A 127 6.91 -4.19 -14.45
C GLU A 127 5.87 -3.07 -14.44
N ARG A 128 4.92 -3.06 -15.37
CA ARG A 128 3.82 -2.09 -15.38
C ARG A 128 2.80 -2.34 -14.28
N LEU A 129 2.57 -3.60 -13.89
CA LEU A 129 1.73 -3.96 -12.75
C LEU A 129 2.37 -3.59 -11.40
N PHE A 130 3.70 -3.58 -11.33
CA PHE A 130 4.47 -3.15 -10.16
C PHE A 130 5.02 -1.73 -10.29
N ALA A 131 4.55 -0.96 -11.27
CA ALA A 131 4.98 0.42 -11.43
C ALA A 131 4.48 1.23 -10.24
N TYR A 132 5.39 1.99 -9.62
CA TYR A 132 5.08 2.94 -8.56
C TYR A 132 3.95 3.88 -9.01
N GLN A 133 2.82 3.90 -8.30
CA GLN A 133 1.67 4.76 -8.61
C GLN A 133 1.54 5.93 -7.61
N GLY A 134 2.60 6.24 -6.86
CA GLY A 134 2.61 7.39 -5.97
C GLY A 134 2.60 8.72 -6.72
N ASP A 135 1.98 9.71 -6.09
CA ASP A 135 2.00 11.11 -6.47
C ASP A 135 2.51 11.91 -5.26
N PRO A 136 3.83 11.91 -4.99
CA PRO A 136 4.39 12.55 -3.80
C PRO A 136 4.15 14.08 -3.82
N VAL A 137 4.13 14.70 -5.00
CA VAL A 137 3.88 16.14 -5.14
C VAL A 137 2.42 16.46 -4.86
N GLY A 138 1.48 15.69 -5.43
CA GLY A 138 0.05 15.86 -5.17
C GLY A 138 -0.33 15.52 -3.73
N ALA A 139 0.30 14.50 -3.12
CA ALA A 139 0.12 14.16 -1.72
C ALA A 139 0.56 15.31 -0.80
N GLN A 140 1.74 15.88 -1.02
CA GLN A 140 2.22 17.03 -0.26
C GLN A 140 1.37 18.28 -0.49
N ALA A 141 0.97 18.57 -1.73
CA ALA A 141 0.09 19.70 -2.03
C ALA A 141 -1.29 19.55 -1.34
N TRP A 142 -1.84 18.34 -1.32
CA TRP A 142 -3.06 18.02 -0.57
C TRP A 142 -2.83 18.20 0.94
N ALA A 143 -1.71 17.74 1.49
CA ALA A 143 -1.39 17.88 2.91
C ALA A 143 -1.35 19.37 3.31
N VAL A 144 -0.69 20.23 2.54
CA VAL A 144 -0.72 21.69 2.76
C VAL A 144 -2.14 22.24 2.75
N GLN A 145 -2.99 21.81 1.80
CA GLN A 145 -4.39 22.25 1.73
C GLN A 145 -5.21 21.81 2.95
N GLN A 146 -4.88 20.66 3.55
CA GLN A 146 -5.48 20.18 4.79
C GLN A 146 -4.87 20.82 6.05
N GLY A 147 -3.89 21.71 5.91
CA GLY A 147 -3.18 22.32 7.03
C GLY A 147 -2.25 21.35 7.76
N TRP A 148 -1.74 20.33 7.07
CA TRP A 148 -0.77 19.38 7.60
C TRP A 148 0.66 19.92 7.45
N ASP A 149 1.50 19.60 8.42
CA ASP A 149 2.93 19.90 8.41
C ASP A 149 3.69 18.92 7.52
N ILE A 150 4.76 19.39 6.88
CA ILE A 150 5.58 18.58 5.98
C ILE A 150 7.05 18.65 6.41
N SER A 151 7.72 17.48 6.43
CA SER A 151 9.17 17.37 6.57
C SER A 151 9.74 16.40 5.53
N ASP A 152 11.06 16.44 5.33
CA ASP A 152 11.72 15.54 4.39
C ASP A 152 11.98 14.14 4.96
N GLY A 153 11.70 13.91 6.26
CA GLY A 153 11.93 12.65 6.95
C GLY A 153 13.30 12.52 7.62
N THR A 154 14.12 13.57 7.60
CA THR A 154 15.49 13.54 8.14
C THR A 154 15.67 14.35 9.43
N GLY A 155 14.64 15.08 9.86
CA GLY A 155 14.68 15.89 11.07
C GLY A 155 14.65 15.05 12.37
N PRO A 156 15.07 15.63 13.52
CA PRO A 156 14.97 14.96 14.82
C PRO A 156 13.54 14.55 15.20
N GLU A 157 12.53 15.30 14.76
CA GLU A 157 11.11 14.99 14.91
C GLU A 157 10.65 13.74 14.13
N ASP A 158 11.44 13.33 13.13
CA ASP A 158 11.20 12.14 12.30
C ASP A 158 11.92 10.90 12.83
N ALA A 159 12.76 11.01 13.86
CA ALA A 159 13.61 9.92 14.34
C ALA A 159 12.81 8.66 14.73
N ALA A 160 11.60 8.84 15.30
CA ALA A 160 10.72 7.72 15.65
C ALA A 160 10.15 6.98 14.43
N LEU A 161 10.09 7.62 13.26
CA LEU A 161 9.60 6.99 12.03
C LEU A 161 10.60 5.97 11.49
N ALA A 162 11.91 6.15 11.74
CA ALA A 162 12.90 5.14 11.39
C ALA A 162 12.65 3.81 12.14
N GLU A 163 12.23 3.88 13.40
CA GLU A 163 11.85 2.72 14.19
C GLU A 163 10.56 2.07 13.68
N LEU A 164 9.59 2.89 13.25
CA LEU A 164 8.38 2.40 12.59
C LEU A 164 8.69 1.67 11.28
N VAL A 165 9.60 2.20 10.44
CA VAL A 165 10.08 1.53 9.22
C VAL A 165 10.80 0.22 9.55
N ARG A 166 11.62 0.20 10.60
CA ARG A 166 12.37 -0.99 11.02
C ARG A 166 11.44 -2.14 11.42
N THR A 167 10.33 -1.82 12.08
CA THR A 167 9.32 -2.79 12.55
C THR A 167 8.27 -3.14 11.49
N ALA A 168 8.27 -2.45 10.35
CA ALA A 168 7.31 -2.67 9.29
C ALA A 168 7.30 -4.15 8.83
N PRO A 169 6.11 -4.68 8.46
CA PRO A 169 5.91 -6.08 8.09
C PRO A 169 6.48 -6.48 6.72
N VAL A 170 7.40 -5.68 6.19
CA VAL A 170 8.10 -5.84 4.92
C VAL A 170 9.59 -6.11 5.16
N ARG A 171 10.33 -6.45 4.11
CA ARG A 171 11.78 -6.69 4.21
C ARG A 171 12.59 -5.39 4.12
N ALA A 172 12.30 -4.43 5.00
CA ALA A 172 13.08 -3.20 5.10
C ALA A 172 14.54 -3.52 5.47
N THR A 173 15.48 -2.94 4.72
CA THR A 173 16.93 -2.98 4.99
C THR A 173 17.37 -1.68 5.68
N ARG A 174 18.65 -1.59 6.08
CA ARG A 174 19.23 -0.37 6.65
C ARG A 174 19.20 0.86 5.73
N ASP A 175 19.01 0.64 4.43
CA ASP A 175 18.99 1.68 3.40
C ASP A 175 17.58 2.24 3.18
N HIS A 176 16.57 1.70 3.89
CA HIS A 176 15.21 2.22 3.89
C HIS A 176 15.07 3.33 4.93
N ARG A 177 14.42 4.42 4.54
CA ARG A 177 14.14 5.55 5.43
C ARG A 177 12.79 6.19 5.12
N PRO A 178 12.15 6.85 6.09
CA PRO A 178 10.99 7.70 5.81
C PRO A 178 11.39 8.85 4.87
N ALA A 179 10.47 9.24 3.98
CA ALA A 179 10.63 10.37 3.08
C ALA A 179 9.28 11.06 2.81
N GLY A 180 9.33 12.37 2.59
CA GLY A 180 8.14 13.16 2.25
C GLY A 180 7.06 13.07 3.33
N VAL A 181 7.45 13.25 4.58
CA VAL A 181 6.58 13.05 5.74
C VAL A 181 5.54 14.15 5.82
N MET A 182 4.29 13.77 6.03
CA MET A 182 3.13 14.64 6.16
C MET A 182 2.44 14.34 7.49
N ARG A 183 2.20 15.35 8.33
CA ARG A 183 1.60 15.21 9.67
C ARG A 183 0.41 16.12 9.83
N GLY A 184 -0.68 15.58 10.36
CA GLY A 184 -1.80 16.43 10.74
C GLY A 184 -2.95 15.62 11.29
N ARG A 185 -4.10 16.26 11.36
CA ARG A 185 -5.30 15.64 11.94
C ARG A 185 -6.26 15.18 10.85
N TYR A 186 -6.81 13.99 11.01
CA TYR A 186 -7.94 13.50 10.23
C TYR A 186 -9.05 13.05 11.17
N GLY A 187 -10.15 13.80 11.19
CA GLY A 187 -11.22 13.58 12.17
C GLY A 187 -10.69 13.70 13.61
N THR A 188 -10.77 12.62 14.37
CA THR A 188 -10.30 12.57 15.76
C THR A 188 -8.85 12.12 15.92
N LEU A 189 -8.25 11.56 14.86
CA LEU A 189 -6.90 11.01 14.91
C LEU A 189 -5.85 12.02 14.44
N ASP A 190 -4.76 12.09 15.19
CA ASP A 190 -3.50 12.62 14.67
C ASP A 190 -2.85 11.52 13.82
N LEU A 191 -2.33 11.90 12.64
CA LEU A 191 -1.76 10.97 11.67
C LEU A 191 -0.41 11.47 11.16
N VAL A 192 0.43 10.53 10.78
CA VAL A 192 1.62 10.75 9.97
C VAL A 192 1.58 9.85 8.74
N ALA A 193 1.84 10.40 7.56
CA ALA A 193 1.90 9.68 6.29
C ALA A 193 3.26 9.95 5.63
N PHE A 194 3.93 8.91 5.13
CA PHE A 194 5.24 9.04 4.49
C PHE A 194 5.54 7.84 3.59
N ASP A 195 6.37 8.06 2.58
CA ASP A 195 6.88 6.95 1.77
C ASP A 195 8.13 6.35 2.42
N VAL A 196 8.29 5.03 2.30
CA VAL A 196 9.51 4.32 2.62
C VAL A 196 10.40 4.33 1.39
N LEU A 197 11.44 5.16 1.44
CA LEU A 197 12.41 5.33 0.38
C LEU A 197 13.56 4.34 0.56
N PHE A 198 13.79 3.49 -0.43
CA PHE A 198 15.05 2.75 -0.56
C PHE A 198 16.10 3.68 -1.16
N ALA A 199 17.13 4.02 -0.40
CA ALA A 199 18.21 4.91 -0.80
C ALA A 199 19.55 4.16 -0.83
N SER A 200 20.00 3.73 -2.01
CA SER A 200 21.30 3.06 -2.19
C SER A 200 22.19 3.81 -3.18
N GLY A 201 23.20 4.51 -2.65
CA GLY A 201 24.14 5.28 -3.45
C GLY A 201 23.46 6.39 -4.24
N ARG A 202 23.28 6.18 -5.55
CA ARG A 202 22.60 7.13 -6.46
C ARG A 202 21.13 6.80 -6.70
N TYR A 203 20.63 5.69 -6.18
CA TYR A 203 19.26 5.25 -6.35
C TYR A 203 18.43 5.68 -5.14
N ALA A 204 17.29 6.30 -5.41
CA ALA A 204 16.28 6.67 -4.43
C ALA A 204 14.92 6.27 -5.03
N VAL A 205 14.33 5.19 -4.51
CA VAL A 205 13.06 4.64 -5.03
C VAL A 205 12.09 4.49 -3.86
N PRO A 206 10.94 5.17 -3.86
CA PRO A 206 9.92 4.92 -2.86
C PRO A 206 9.24 3.59 -3.19
N GLU A 207 9.19 2.69 -2.21
CA GLU A 207 8.68 1.32 -2.38
C GLU A 207 7.36 1.07 -1.67
N TYR A 208 7.12 1.79 -0.56
CA TYR A 208 5.94 1.59 0.27
C TYR A 208 5.38 2.92 0.75
N ALA A 209 4.07 2.98 0.93
CA ALA A 209 3.36 4.07 1.54
C ALA A 209 2.94 3.65 2.95
N VAL A 210 3.39 4.37 3.98
CA VAL A 210 3.01 4.15 5.37
C VAL A 210 2.18 5.32 5.91
N THR A 211 1.01 5.01 6.46
CA THR A 211 0.25 5.95 7.30
C THR A 211 0.13 5.38 8.70
N ALA A 212 0.36 6.19 9.73
CA ALA A 212 0.33 5.73 11.10
C ALA A 212 -0.36 6.72 12.03
N ALA A 213 -1.07 6.18 13.02
CA ALA A 213 -1.69 6.91 14.11
C ALA A 213 -0.91 6.65 15.40
N PRO A 214 -0.37 7.68 16.08
CA PRO A 214 0.10 7.51 17.45
C PRO A 214 -1.12 7.34 18.35
N VAL A 215 -1.07 6.37 19.26
CA VAL A 215 -2.14 6.13 20.23
C VAL A 215 -1.59 6.18 21.65
N LEU A 216 -2.43 6.63 22.57
CA LEU A 216 -2.14 6.58 23.99
C LEU A 216 -2.34 5.14 24.49
N GLY A 217 -1.49 4.70 25.42
CA GLY A 217 -1.54 3.35 25.98
C GLY A 217 -0.59 2.36 25.30
N ALA A 218 -0.39 1.22 25.96
CA ALA A 218 0.47 0.16 25.48
C ALA A 218 -0.29 -0.71 24.48
N LEU A 219 0.20 -0.77 23.23
CA LEU A 219 -0.35 -1.66 22.23
C LEU A 219 0.27 -3.06 22.34
N PRO A 220 -0.52 -4.13 22.41
CA PRO A 220 0.02 -5.46 22.21
C PRO A 220 0.55 -5.61 20.78
N PRO A 221 1.58 -6.45 20.55
CA PRO A 221 2.02 -6.78 19.21
C PRO A 221 0.87 -7.43 18.42
N LEU A 222 0.49 -6.78 17.33
CA LEU A 222 -0.61 -7.18 16.45
C LEU A 222 -0.20 -6.93 15.00
N ARG A 223 -0.72 -7.77 14.09
CA ARG A 223 -0.60 -7.60 12.65
C ARG A 223 -1.84 -8.12 11.96
N LEU A 224 -2.51 -7.29 11.18
CA LEU A 224 -3.66 -7.66 10.37
C LEU A 224 -3.26 -7.62 8.90
N SER A 225 -3.29 -8.78 8.24
CA SER A 225 -2.69 -8.97 6.93
C SER A 225 -3.67 -9.64 5.96
N PRO A 226 -3.67 -9.27 4.68
CA PRO A 226 -4.32 -10.05 3.64
C PRO A 226 -3.81 -11.50 3.65
N ALA A 227 -4.71 -12.48 3.58
CA ALA A 227 -4.36 -13.90 3.62
C ALA A 227 -3.43 -14.32 2.46
N ARG A 228 -3.49 -13.59 1.33
CA ARG A 228 -2.64 -13.81 0.16
C ARG A 228 -1.21 -13.28 0.32
N PHE A 229 -0.96 -12.39 1.29
CA PHE A 229 0.37 -11.81 1.48
C PHE A 229 1.32 -12.81 2.12
N TRP A 230 2.58 -12.74 1.71
CA TRP A 230 3.62 -13.52 2.38
C TRP A 230 3.88 -12.94 3.76
N ARG A 231 3.72 -13.77 4.79
CA ARG A 231 3.97 -13.41 6.19
C ARG A 231 5.47 -13.49 6.51
N HIS A 232 6.17 -12.37 6.44
CA HIS A 232 7.55 -12.24 6.92
C HIS A 232 7.57 -11.77 8.38
N ARG A 233 8.65 -12.01 9.15
CA ARG A 233 8.86 -11.38 10.48
C ARG A 233 7.65 -11.47 11.43
N THR A 234 6.97 -12.61 11.48
CA THR A 234 5.81 -12.77 12.38
C THR A 234 6.21 -12.89 13.85
N GLY A 235 7.50 -13.04 14.18
CA GLY A 235 8.00 -12.79 15.55
C GLY A 235 7.33 -13.59 16.68
N GLY A 236 6.76 -14.76 16.40
CA GLY A 236 6.02 -15.56 17.38
C GLY A 236 4.55 -15.19 17.54
N LEU A 237 4.02 -14.26 16.73
CA LEU A 237 2.60 -13.95 16.70
C LEU A 237 1.78 -15.18 16.27
N VAL A 238 0.68 -15.41 16.98
CA VAL A 238 -0.27 -16.50 16.75
C VAL A 238 -1.50 -15.99 15.99
N HIS A 239 -2.10 -16.85 15.19
CA HIS A 239 -3.33 -16.53 14.47
C HIS A 239 -4.52 -16.48 15.43
N VAL A 240 -5.30 -15.40 15.37
CA VAL A 240 -6.55 -15.22 16.11
C VAL A 240 -7.71 -15.20 15.09
N PRO A 241 -8.50 -16.28 14.98
CA PRO A 241 -9.59 -16.35 14.01
C PRO A 241 -10.74 -15.41 14.43
N SER A 242 -11.38 -14.78 13.44
CA SER A 242 -12.57 -13.95 13.69
C SER A 242 -13.83 -14.77 13.92
N GLY A 243 -13.89 -15.98 13.37
CA GLY A 243 -15.09 -16.81 13.37
C GLY A 243 -16.05 -16.48 12.22
N ASP A 244 -15.72 -15.49 11.39
CA ASP A 244 -16.41 -15.20 10.14
C ASP A 244 -15.60 -15.80 8.96
N PRO A 245 -16.11 -16.84 8.29
CA PRO A 245 -15.42 -17.46 7.16
C PRO A 245 -15.11 -16.48 6.01
N ALA A 246 -15.96 -15.48 5.77
CA ALA A 246 -15.74 -14.53 4.68
C ALA A 246 -14.55 -13.62 4.98
N PHE A 247 -14.43 -13.18 6.24
CA PHE A 247 -13.28 -12.41 6.70
C PHE A 247 -12.01 -13.26 6.78
N ASP A 248 -12.08 -14.43 7.43
CA ASP A 248 -10.93 -15.31 7.67
C ASP A 248 -10.34 -15.90 6.36
N THR A 249 -11.11 -15.91 5.27
CA THR A 249 -10.62 -16.27 3.93
C THR A 249 -9.73 -15.19 3.31
N ARG A 250 -10.02 -13.90 3.60
CA ARG A 250 -9.33 -12.76 2.98
C ARG A 250 -8.29 -12.11 3.87
N TRP A 251 -8.47 -12.19 5.19
CA TRP A 251 -7.69 -11.50 6.19
C TRP A 251 -7.27 -12.43 7.32
N VAL A 252 -6.10 -12.18 7.88
CA VAL A 252 -5.49 -12.95 8.96
C VAL A 252 -5.05 -11.97 10.04
N LEU A 253 -5.61 -12.10 11.25
CA LEU A 253 -5.09 -11.40 12.42
C LEU A 253 -4.03 -12.26 13.13
N LEU A 254 -2.84 -11.70 13.30
CA LEU A 254 -1.77 -12.25 14.10
C LEU A 254 -1.59 -11.40 15.36
N ALA A 255 -1.47 -12.02 16.53
CA ALA A 255 -1.33 -11.34 17.83
C ALA A 255 -0.30 -12.05 18.71
N ALA A 256 0.28 -11.35 19.69
CA ALA A 256 1.16 -11.99 20.67
C ALA A 256 0.43 -13.09 21.46
N GLU A 257 -0.84 -12.85 21.77
CA GLU A 257 -1.75 -13.77 22.41
C GLU A 257 -3.19 -13.49 21.98
N ASP A 258 -4.08 -14.44 22.24
CA ASP A 258 -5.52 -14.29 22.04
C ASP A 258 -6.15 -13.47 23.18
N GLY A 259 -5.81 -12.18 23.23
CA GLY A 259 -6.21 -11.26 24.28
C GLY A 259 -7.38 -10.33 23.93
N PRO A 260 -7.80 -9.47 24.87
CA PRO A 260 -8.94 -8.55 24.69
C PRO A 260 -8.80 -7.63 23.47
N ALA A 261 -7.61 -7.09 23.20
CA ALA A 261 -7.36 -6.23 22.05
C ALA A 261 -7.50 -6.97 20.71
N ALA A 262 -6.97 -8.19 20.62
CA ALA A 262 -7.11 -9.03 19.43
C ALA A 262 -8.59 -9.38 19.17
N ARG A 263 -9.31 -9.73 20.25
CA ARG A 263 -10.74 -10.04 20.20
C ARG A 263 -11.61 -8.84 19.85
N ALA A 264 -11.30 -7.66 20.36
CA ALA A 264 -11.99 -6.43 20.01
C ALA A 264 -11.81 -6.11 18.52
N LEU A 265 -10.60 -6.32 17.98
CA LEU A 265 -10.30 -6.05 16.57
C LEU A 265 -11.05 -7.01 15.63
N VAL A 266 -11.01 -8.32 15.85
CA VAL A 266 -11.75 -9.29 14.99
C VAL A 266 -13.26 -9.25 15.20
N GLY A 267 -13.71 -8.84 16.38
CA GLY A 267 -15.12 -8.67 16.70
C GLY A 267 -15.75 -7.44 16.04
N SER A 268 -14.96 -6.47 15.60
CA SER A 268 -15.46 -5.18 15.10
C SER A 268 -16.11 -5.29 13.71
N ASP A 269 -17.44 -5.06 13.67
CA ASP A 269 -18.20 -4.96 12.42
C ASP A 269 -17.70 -3.83 11.51
N ALA A 270 -17.27 -2.71 12.10
CA ALA A 270 -16.76 -1.58 11.33
C ALA A 270 -15.44 -1.92 10.62
N VAL A 271 -14.52 -2.58 11.30
CA VAL A 271 -13.25 -3.03 10.71
C VAL A 271 -13.51 -4.08 9.64
N ARG A 272 -14.31 -5.11 9.95
CA ARG A 272 -14.69 -6.17 9.01
C ARG A 272 -15.35 -5.61 7.75
N GLY A 273 -16.36 -4.75 7.90
CA GLY A 273 -17.10 -4.17 6.78
C GLY A 273 -16.21 -3.33 5.87
N LEU A 274 -15.32 -2.51 6.44
CA LEU A 274 -14.38 -1.72 5.66
C LEU A 274 -13.37 -2.60 4.92
N LEU A 275 -12.74 -3.56 5.60
CA LEU A 275 -11.68 -4.40 5.02
C LEU A 275 -12.20 -5.30 3.89
N LEU A 276 -13.39 -5.88 4.07
CA LEU A 276 -14.05 -6.66 3.01
C LEU A 276 -14.43 -5.81 1.79
N GLY A 277 -14.55 -4.49 1.95
CA GLY A 277 -14.76 -3.54 0.85
C GLY A 277 -13.48 -3.09 0.13
N THR A 278 -12.30 -3.51 0.58
CA THR A 278 -11.02 -3.12 -0.02
C THR A 278 -10.53 -4.14 -1.04
N ASP A 279 -9.42 -3.80 -1.72
CA ASP A 279 -8.68 -4.71 -2.59
C ASP A 279 -7.68 -5.61 -1.84
N ASP A 280 -7.69 -5.59 -0.51
CA ASP A 280 -6.70 -6.18 0.40
C ASP A 280 -5.24 -5.84 0.04
N GLY A 281 -5.01 -4.62 -0.45
CA GLY A 281 -3.64 -4.14 -0.73
C GLY A 281 -2.89 -3.66 0.51
N ASP A 282 -3.56 -3.52 1.65
CA ASP A 282 -3.03 -2.87 2.85
C ASP A 282 -2.74 -3.89 3.95
N GLU A 283 -1.69 -3.65 4.72
CA GLU A 283 -1.34 -4.44 5.88
C GLU A 283 -1.20 -3.53 7.11
N PHE A 284 -1.69 -3.97 8.26
CA PHE A 284 -1.67 -3.20 9.50
C PHE A 284 -0.79 -3.86 10.55
N TRP A 285 -0.10 -3.06 11.36
CA TRP A 285 0.66 -3.56 12.50
C TRP A 285 0.76 -2.54 13.63
N THR A 286 1.07 -3.04 14.82
CA THR A 286 1.43 -2.21 15.96
C THR A 286 2.94 -2.11 16.11
N ALA A 287 3.42 -0.93 16.48
CA ALA A 287 4.82 -0.67 16.74
C ALA A 287 5.00 0.11 18.05
N PRO A 288 6.14 -0.05 18.75
CA PRO A 288 6.45 0.77 19.92
C PRO A 288 6.56 2.24 19.53
N GLY A 289 6.08 3.15 20.37
CA GLY A 289 6.22 4.58 20.15
C GLY A 289 7.60 5.14 20.55
N PRO A 290 7.79 6.46 20.35
CA PRO A 290 9.08 7.15 20.47
C PRO A 290 9.79 7.04 21.83
N GLY A 291 9.06 6.68 22.89
CA GLY A 291 9.57 6.69 24.26
C GLY A 291 9.86 5.31 24.87
N GLY A 292 9.94 4.25 24.06
CA GLY A 292 10.52 2.97 24.48
C GLY A 292 9.90 2.36 25.75
N GLY A 293 8.62 1.98 25.69
CA GLY A 293 8.00 1.03 26.62
C GLY A 293 7.89 1.48 28.09
N GLY A 294 6.69 1.90 28.49
CA GLY A 294 6.32 1.99 29.90
C GLY A 294 5.15 2.92 30.15
N LEU A 295 5.15 4.07 29.47
CA LEU A 295 4.08 5.08 29.46
C LEU A 295 3.97 5.85 28.12
N ALA A 296 4.99 5.74 27.27
CA ALA A 296 4.97 6.30 25.92
C ALA A 296 4.13 5.38 25.04
N GLY A 297 3.12 5.97 24.37
CA GLY A 297 2.16 5.27 23.53
C GLY A 297 2.75 4.43 22.40
N GLY A 298 1.90 3.79 21.61
CA GLY A 298 2.30 3.00 20.44
C GLY A 298 1.93 3.66 19.12
N TRP A 299 2.31 3.03 18.02
CA TRP A 299 1.77 3.33 16.69
C TRP A 299 0.86 2.19 16.24
N ILE A 300 -0.26 2.56 15.62
CA ILE A 300 -0.98 1.66 14.71
C ILE A 300 -0.70 2.19 13.30
N ALA A 301 -0.14 1.35 12.45
CA ALA A 301 0.26 1.75 11.10
C ALA A 301 -0.40 0.86 10.04
N ALA A 302 -0.62 1.45 8.88
CA ALA A 302 -1.04 0.82 7.64
C ALA A 302 0.08 0.99 6.60
N ILE A 303 0.40 -0.07 5.86
CA ILE A 303 1.41 -0.07 4.80
C ILE A 303 0.82 -0.65 3.53
N ARG A 304 1.19 -0.05 2.40
CA ARG A 304 0.86 -0.52 1.07
C ARG A 304 2.13 -0.55 0.20
N PRO A 305 2.37 -1.60 -0.61
CA PRO A 305 3.47 -1.65 -1.59
C PRO A 305 3.15 -0.78 -2.82
N ASP A 306 3.04 0.52 -2.57
CA ASP A 306 2.67 1.58 -3.51
C ASP A 306 3.28 2.90 -3.00
N GLY A 307 3.03 4.02 -3.67
CA GLY A 307 3.39 5.35 -3.17
C GLY A 307 2.19 6.15 -2.69
N HIS A 308 2.44 7.14 -1.83
CA HIS A 308 1.37 8.02 -1.37
C HIS A 308 0.78 8.86 -2.51
N ARG A 309 -0.54 8.94 -2.46
CA ARG A 309 -1.41 9.87 -3.19
C ARG A 309 -2.52 10.30 -2.23
N PRO A 310 -3.18 11.43 -2.44
CA PRO A 310 -4.25 11.91 -1.55
C PRO A 310 -5.29 10.84 -1.19
N GLN A 311 -5.72 10.07 -2.20
CA GLN A 311 -6.75 9.03 -2.03
C GLN A 311 -6.28 7.89 -1.11
N LEU A 312 -4.99 7.55 -1.14
CA LEU A 312 -4.43 6.52 -0.28
C LEU A 312 -4.32 7.00 1.17
N ILE A 313 -3.95 8.26 1.39
CA ILE A 313 -3.91 8.85 2.74
C ILE A 313 -5.32 8.83 3.35
N GLU A 314 -6.33 9.30 2.61
CA GLU A 314 -7.73 9.30 3.07
C GLU A 314 -8.25 7.87 3.32
N HIS A 315 -7.87 6.92 2.47
CA HIS A 315 -8.20 5.51 2.62
C HIS A 315 -7.61 4.92 3.91
N HIS A 316 -6.30 5.07 4.11
CA HIS A 316 -5.65 4.65 5.35
C HIS A 316 -6.24 5.37 6.58
N ALA A 317 -6.55 6.66 6.49
CA ALA A 317 -7.14 7.40 7.59
C ALA A 317 -8.50 6.84 8.03
N ARG A 318 -9.36 6.44 7.08
CA ARG A 318 -10.63 5.75 7.37
C ARG A 318 -10.39 4.40 8.05
N LEU A 319 -9.47 3.59 7.53
CA LEU A 319 -9.16 2.28 8.09
C LEU A 319 -8.55 2.38 9.49
N LEU A 320 -7.56 3.26 9.69
CA LEU A 320 -6.93 3.52 10.97
C LEU A 320 -7.93 4.05 11.99
N THR A 321 -8.88 4.90 11.60
CA THR A 321 -9.97 5.34 12.49
C THR A 321 -10.78 4.15 13.02
N ALA A 322 -11.16 3.21 12.15
CA ALA A 322 -11.90 2.02 12.55
C ALA A 322 -11.07 1.07 13.43
N VAL A 323 -9.79 0.85 13.08
CA VAL A 323 -8.88 -0.02 13.83
C VAL A 323 -8.57 0.57 15.21
N VAL A 324 -8.22 1.84 15.30
CA VAL A 324 -7.98 2.54 16.58
C VAL A 324 -9.25 2.54 17.42
N GLY A 325 -10.41 2.84 16.82
CA GLY A 325 -11.70 2.81 17.51
C GLY A 325 -12.06 1.42 18.06
N ALA A 326 -11.76 0.35 17.32
CA ALA A 326 -11.97 -1.02 17.78
C ALA A 326 -11.04 -1.40 18.95
N LEU A 327 -9.82 -0.89 18.96
CA LEU A 327 -8.84 -1.19 20.01
C LEU A 327 -9.02 -0.36 21.27
N ALA A 328 -9.54 0.87 21.16
CA ALA A 328 -9.63 1.81 22.28
C ALA A 328 -10.29 1.26 23.58
N PRO A 329 -11.34 0.43 23.54
CA PRO A 329 -11.92 -0.16 24.76
C PRO A 329 -11.03 -1.20 25.45
N ALA A 330 -9.98 -1.67 24.78
CA ALA A 330 -9.08 -2.73 25.24
C ALA A 330 -7.65 -2.24 25.55
N LEU A 331 -7.41 -0.93 25.50
CA LEU A 331 -6.16 -0.24 25.84
C LEU A 331 -6.27 0.48 27.19
#